data_AF-A0A963F765-F1
#
_entry.id   AF-A0A963F765-F1
#
_cell.length_a   1.000
_cell.length_b   1.000
_cell.length_c   1.000
_cell.angle_alpha   90.00
_cell.angle_beta   90.00
_cell.angle_gamma   90.00
#
_symmetry.space_group_name_H-M   'P 1'
#
loop_
_entity.id
_entity.type
_entity.pdbx_description
1 polymer ?
#
loop_
_entity_poly.entity_id
_entity_poly.type
_entity_poly.pdbx_seq_one_letter_code
_entity_poly.pdbx_strand_id
1 'polypeptide(L)'
;MRQEIYEDEYGIDAWDQENGFRCFVHLANSAQYLAITGHQPPHTPPTAKDYTSAGLPLFDYFSDSKALAGADTLGKLTSVAAKVIEKGKGLLPDNEPVNPKTVKIISKGNVVRDGEC
;
A
#
# COMPACT_ATOMS: atom_id res chain seq x y z
N MET A 1 -2.94 -8.73 5.52
CA MET A 1 -2.59 -9.52 4.31
C MET A 1 -1.20 -10.06 4.51
N ARG A 2 -1.01 -11.37 4.51
CA ARG A 2 0.29 -12.02 4.72
C ARG A 2 0.88 -12.34 3.35
N GLN A 3 1.94 -11.65 2.95
CA GLN A 3 2.73 -12.03 1.78
C GLN A 3 3.84 -12.96 2.25
N GLU A 4 3.84 -14.19 1.74
CA GLU A 4 4.89 -15.16 1.98
C GLU A 4 5.77 -15.21 0.73
N ILE A 5 7.09 -15.14 0.94
CA ILE A 5 8.08 -15.32 -0.12
C ILE A 5 8.60 -16.74 0.03
N TYR A 6 8.41 -17.56 -0.98
CA TYR A 6 8.92 -18.92 -1.02
C TYR A 6 10.09 -18.98 -1.97
N GLU A 7 11.08 -19.79 -1.62
CA GLU A 7 12.06 -20.22 -2.61
C GLU A 7 11.36 -21.11 -3.62
N ASP A 8 11.77 -21.00 -4.88
CA ASP A 8 11.28 -21.87 -5.93
C ASP A 8 11.78 -23.29 -5.69
N GLU A 9 10.85 -24.21 -5.41
CA GLU A 9 11.16 -25.62 -5.15
C GLU A 9 11.63 -26.35 -6.42
N TYR A 10 11.33 -25.79 -7.60
CA TYR A 10 11.63 -26.36 -8.90
C TYR A 10 12.73 -25.51 -9.54
N GLY A 11 13.98 -25.99 -9.50
CA GLY A 11 15.14 -25.26 -10.05
C GLY A 11 14.94 -24.80 -11.50
N ILE A 12 15.80 -23.89 -11.98
CA ILE A 12 15.62 -23.13 -13.23
C ILE A 12 15.24 -23.97 -14.47
N ASP A 13 15.70 -25.23 -14.54
CA ASP A 13 15.45 -26.17 -15.63
C ASP A 13 14.00 -26.67 -15.71
N ALA A 14 13.19 -26.43 -14.67
CA ALA A 14 11.76 -26.74 -14.65
C ALA A 14 10.93 -25.77 -15.49
N TRP A 15 11.49 -24.61 -15.84
CA TRP A 15 10.80 -23.54 -16.56
C TRP A 15 11.28 -23.47 -18.01
N ASP A 16 10.35 -23.24 -18.94
CA ASP A 16 10.68 -23.01 -20.35
C ASP A 16 11.44 -21.68 -20.50
N GLN A 17 12.73 -21.78 -20.84
CA GLN A 17 13.63 -20.64 -21.04
C GLN A 17 13.65 -20.15 -22.50
N GLU A 18 13.08 -20.94 -23.43
CA GLU A 18 13.15 -20.65 -24.87
C GLU A 18 11.97 -19.78 -25.34
N ASN A 19 10.82 -19.89 -24.67
CA ASN A 19 9.61 -19.17 -25.04
C ASN A 19 9.20 -18.14 -23.98
N GLY A 20 9.19 -16.86 -24.35
CA GLY A 20 8.72 -15.76 -23.51
C GLY A 20 7.38 -15.20 -23.95
N PHE A 21 6.51 -14.86 -23.00
CA PHE A 21 5.27 -14.11 -23.25
C PHE A 21 5.34 -12.73 -22.62
N ARG A 22 4.73 -11.74 -23.27
CA ARG A 22 4.59 -10.39 -22.73
C ARG A 22 3.14 -10.14 -22.35
N CYS A 23 2.89 -9.81 -21.09
CA CYS A 23 1.60 -9.32 -20.61
C CYS A 23 1.71 -7.85 -20.19
N PHE A 24 0.57 -7.14 -20.27
CA PHE A 24 0.45 -5.77 -19.78
C PHE A 24 -0.57 -5.78 -18.64
N VAL A 25 -0.09 -5.52 -17.42
CA VAL A 25 -0.94 -5.39 -16.25
C VAL A 25 -1.27 -3.92 -16.04
N HIS A 26 -2.56 -3.61 -15.96
CA HIS A 26 -3.05 -2.27 -15.65
C HIS A 26 -3.79 -2.33 -14.32
N LEU A 27 -3.39 -1.48 -13.38
CA LEU A 27 -4.16 -1.26 -12.16
C LEU A 27 -5.29 -0.28 -12.47
N ALA A 28 -6.52 -0.80 -12.46
CA ALA A 28 -7.73 -0.01 -12.67
C ALA A 28 -8.37 0.33 -11.31
N ASN A 29 -8.66 1.61 -11.06
CA ASN A 29 -9.52 2.01 -9.97
C ASN A 29 -10.99 1.62 -10.24
N SER A 30 -11.88 1.82 -9.27
CA SER A 30 -13.30 1.43 -9.37
C SER A 30 -14.02 2.02 -10.59
N ALA A 31 -13.75 3.29 -10.92
CA ALA A 31 -14.34 3.94 -12.09
C ALA A 31 -13.83 3.33 -13.41
N GLN A 32 -12.53 3.05 -13.48
CA GLN A 32 -11.93 2.38 -14.64
C GLN A 32 -12.43 0.94 -14.79
N TYR A 33 -12.60 0.20 -13.69
CA TYR A 33 -13.18 -1.14 -13.71
C TYR A 33 -14.58 -1.15 -14.33
N LEU A 34 -15.45 -0.23 -13.89
CA LEU A 34 -16.79 -0.08 -14.46
C LEU A 34 -16.74 0.26 -15.95
N ALA A 35 -15.85 1.16 -16.35
CA ALA A 35 -15.70 1.54 -17.76
C ALA A 35 -15.20 0.38 -18.63
N ILE A 36 -14.31 -0.47 -18.11
CA ILE A 36 -13.75 -1.62 -18.84
C ILE A 36 -14.74 -2.78 -18.90
N THR A 37 -15.40 -3.09 -17.79
CA THR A 37 -16.18 -4.32 -17.64
C THR A 37 -17.69 -4.14 -17.84
N GLY A 38 -18.19 -2.90 -17.75
CA GLY A 38 -19.63 -2.60 -17.72
C GLY A 38 -20.33 -2.95 -16.41
N HIS A 39 -19.61 -3.51 -15.42
CA HIS A 39 -20.17 -3.94 -14.15
C HIS A 39 -19.66 -3.07 -13.01
N GLN A 40 -20.51 -2.80 -12.02
CA GLN A 40 -20.02 -2.17 -10.79
C GLN A 40 -19.01 -3.11 -10.11
N PRO A 41 -17.91 -2.59 -9.54
CA PRO A 41 -17.05 -3.37 -8.68
C PRO A 41 -17.91 -4.07 -7.62
N PRO A 42 -17.62 -5.35 -7.30
CA PRO A 42 -18.51 -6.16 -6.50
C PRO A 42 -18.77 -5.57 -5.11
N HIS A 43 -17.80 -4.83 -4.54
CA HIS A 43 -17.91 -4.19 -3.24
C HIS A 43 -17.19 -2.84 -3.21
N THR A 44 -17.68 -1.93 -2.36
CA THR A 44 -16.94 -0.70 -2.01
C THR A 44 -15.62 -1.07 -1.32
N PRO A 45 -14.49 -0.45 -1.70
CA PRO A 45 -13.23 -0.69 -1.00
C PRO A 45 -13.33 -0.35 0.49
N PRO A 46 -12.75 -1.16 1.38
CA PRO A 46 -12.70 -0.82 2.81
C PRO A 46 -11.83 0.42 3.05
N THR A 47 -12.32 1.33 3.88
CA THR A 47 -11.60 2.53 4.32
C THR A 47 -10.59 2.21 5.42
N ALA A 48 -9.64 3.11 5.69
CA ALA A 48 -8.73 2.98 6.84
C ALA A 48 -9.49 2.85 8.18
N LYS A 49 -10.67 3.49 8.27
CA LYS A 49 -11.58 3.40 9.42
C LYS A 49 -12.21 2.02 9.55
N ASP A 50 -12.57 1.37 8.44
CA ASP A 50 -13.14 0.02 8.44
C ASP A 50 -12.11 -0.99 8.95
N TYR A 51 -10.87 -0.91 8.48
CA TYR A 51 -9.76 -1.73 8.99
C TYR A 51 -9.55 -1.54 10.50
N THR A 52 -9.48 -0.29 10.94
CA THR A 52 -9.29 0.05 12.35
C THR A 52 -10.45 -0.43 13.23
N SER A 53 -11.68 -0.29 12.73
CA SER A 53 -12.89 -0.71 13.45
C SER A 53 -12.93 -2.22 13.62
N ALA A 54 -12.57 -2.97 12.56
CA ALA A 54 -12.48 -4.42 12.54
C ALA A 54 -11.28 -4.98 13.32
N GLY A 55 -10.38 -4.13 13.82
CA GLY A 55 -9.16 -4.56 14.52
C GLY A 55 -8.16 -5.29 13.61
N LEU A 56 -8.33 -5.17 12.29
CA LEU A 56 -7.45 -5.76 11.29
C LEU A 56 -6.19 -4.91 11.17
N PRO A 57 -4.99 -5.52 11.09
CA PRO A 57 -3.77 -4.77 10.85
C PRO A 57 -3.80 -4.13 9.46
N LEU A 58 -3.39 -2.86 9.37
CA LEU A 58 -3.27 -2.13 8.09
C LEU A 58 -2.26 -2.78 7.12
N PHE A 59 -1.26 -3.47 7.66
CA PHE A 59 -0.28 -4.29 6.93
C PHE A 59 0.30 -5.35 7.88
N ASP A 60 0.61 -6.55 7.38
CA ASP A 60 1.32 -7.57 8.19
C ASP A 60 2.85 -7.52 7.98
N TYR A 61 3.34 -6.77 6.99
CA TYR A 61 4.77 -6.64 6.70
C TYR A 61 5.34 -5.38 7.34
N PHE A 62 6.17 -5.57 8.36
CA PHE A 62 7.05 -4.53 8.91
C PHE A 62 8.46 -5.11 8.96
N SER A 63 9.40 -4.44 8.30
CA SER A 63 10.81 -4.80 8.36
C SER A 63 11.51 -3.88 9.35
N ASP A 64 12.19 -4.45 10.33
CA ASP A 64 13.09 -3.73 11.24
C ASP A 64 14.42 -3.32 10.56
N SER A 65 14.54 -3.52 9.24
CA SER A 65 15.68 -3.01 8.48
C SER A 65 15.72 -1.49 8.56
N LYS A 66 16.94 -0.94 8.69
CA LYS A 66 17.16 0.50 8.75
C LYS A 66 16.48 1.15 7.55
N ALA A 67 15.51 2.02 7.81
CA ALA A 67 14.88 2.81 6.76
C ALA A 67 15.99 3.53 5.97
N LEU A 68 15.93 3.42 4.65
CA LEU A 68 16.79 4.22 3.79
C LEU A 68 16.48 5.70 4.05
N ALA A 69 17.52 6.53 4.06
CA ALA A 69 17.31 7.98 4.12
C ALA A 69 16.41 8.38 2.95
N GLY A 70 15.43 9.24 3.23
CA GLY A 70 14.59 9.81 2.18
C GLY A 70 15.46 10.51 1.14
N ALA A 71 15.13 10.37 -0.15
CA ALA A 71 15.87 11.05 -1.20
C ALA A 71 15.62 12.56 -1.15
N ASP A 72 16.68 13.37 -1.10
CA ASP A 72 16.59 14.86 -1.08
C ASP A 72 15.73 15.40 -2.23
N THR A 73 15.79 14.75 -3.40
CA THR A 73 15.01 15.10 -4.59
C THR A 73 13.51 14.99 -4.36
N LEU A 74 13.07 14.08 -3.50
CA LEU A 74 11.66 13.84 -3.17
C LEU A 74 11.19 14.66 -1.96
N GLY A 75 12.10 15.26 -1.18
CA GLY A 75 11.76 16.07 -0.01
C GLY A 75 10.93 17.32 -0.32
N LYS A 76 10.87 17.73 -1.59
CA LYS A 76 10.07 18.88 -2.06
C LYS A 76 8.66 18.49 -2.51
N LEU A 77 8.29 17.21 -2.45
CA LEU A 77 6.97 16.74 -2.87
C LEU A 77 5.90 17.07 -1.83
N THR A 78 4.84 17.73 -2.30
CA THR A 78 3.62 17.96 -1.52
C THR A 78 2.79 16.67 -1.46
N SER A 79 2.18 16.38 -0.31
CA SER A 79 1.24 15.25 -0.19
C SER A 79 0.01 15.46 -1.09
N VAL A 80 -0.63 14.37 -1.52
CA VAL A 80 -1.85 14.46 -2.34
C VAL A 80 -2.96 15.21 -1.60
N ALA A 81 -3.12 14.98 -0.30
CA ALA A 81 -4.09 15.69 0.54
C ALA A 81 -3.82 17.21 0.55
N ALA A 82 -2.58 17.62 0.80
CA ALA A 82 -2.19 19.04 0.77
C ALA A 82 -2.42 19.65 -0.62
N LYS A 83 -2.13 18.91 -1.70
CA LYS A 83 -2.37 19.37 -3.07
C LYS A 83 -3.84 19.59 -3.40
N VAL A 84 -4.73 18.78 -2.84
CA VAL A 84 -6.19 18.92 -3.01
C VAL A 84 -6.71 20.15 -2.27
N ILE A 85 -6.19 20.42 -1.07
CA ILE A 85 -6.48 21.63 -0.29
C ILE A 85 -5.98 22.88 -1.03
N GLU A 86 -4.73 22.88 -1.51
CA GLU A 86 -4.16 23.97 -2.32
C GLU A 86 -5.01 24.30 -3.54
N LYS A 87 -5.60 23.27 -4.18
CA LYS A 87 -6.48 23.43 -5.35
C LYS A 87 -7.91 23.85 -4.98
N GLY A 88 -8.20 24.13 -3.71
CA GLY A 88 -9.53 24.54 -3.24
C GLY A 88 -10.59 23.45 -3.33
N LYS A 89 -10.19 22.18 -3.44
CA LYS A 89 -11.10 21.04 -3.61
C LYS A 89 -11.56 20.42 -2.28
N GLY A 90 -11.20 21.04 -1.16
CA GLY A 90 -11.56 20.58 0.18
C GLY A 90 -10.69 19.42 0.67
N LEU A 91 -11.26 18.59 1.54
CA LEU A 91 -10.60 17.40 2.09
C LEU A 91 -10.79 16.20 1.16
N LEU A 92 -9.81 15.30 1.14
CA LEU A 92 -9.98 14.00 0.50
C LEU A 92 -11.01 13.18 1.29
N PRO A 93 -12.04 12.61 0.64
CA PRO A 93 -12.97 11.70 1.30
C PRO A 93 -12.23 10.45 1.80
N ASP A 94 -12.73 9.86 2.88
CA ASP A 94 -12.22 8.63 3.51
C ASP A 94 -10.72 8.67 3.91
N ASN A 95 -10.18 9.87 4.09
CA ASN A 95 -8.78 10.12 4.46
C ASN A 95 -8.65 10.72 5.87
N GLU A 96 -9.61 10.44 6.76
CA GLU A 96 -9.53 10.85 8.15
C GLU A 96 -8.39 10.11 8.87
N PRO A 97 -7.69 10.77 9.81
CA PRO A 97 -6.72 10.10 10.64
C PRO A 97 -7.40 9.01 11.47
N VAL A 98 -6.78 7.83 11.53
CA VAL A 98 -7.22 6.70 12.35
C VAL A 98 -6.20 6.41 13.44
N ASN A 99 -6.68 5.97 14.60
CA ASN A 99 -5.82 5.45 15.66
C ASN A 99 -5.95 3.91 15.68
N PRO A 100 -4.96 3.14 15.18
CA PRO A 100 -5.07 1.69 15.06
C PRO A 100 -5.29 1.02 16.42
N LYS A 101 -6.29 0.15 16.53
CA LYS A 101 -6.55 -0.62 17.76
C LYS A 101 -5.52 -1.73 18.00
N THR A 102 -5.02 -2.30 16.92
CA THR A 102 -4.08 -3.44 16.95
C THR A 102 -2.75 -2.98 16.34
N VAL A 103 -1.77 -2.72 17.20
CA VAL A 103 -0.38 -2.46 16.79
C VAL A 103 0.45 -3.67 17.17
N LYS A 104 1.00 -4.37 16.17
CA LYS A 104 1.90 -5.51 16.42
C LYS A 104 3.33 -5.00 16.60
N ILE A 105 3.82 -5.02 17.83
CA ILE A 105 5.22 -4.70 18.14
C ILE A 105 6.05 -5.98 17.98
N ILE A 106 6.95 -6.02 17.01
CA ILE A 106 7.70 -7.23 16.65
C ILE A 106 9.03 -7.34 17.44
N SER A 107 9.60 -6.23 17.94
CA SER A 107 10.75 -6.26 18.85
C SER A 107 10.75 -5.08 19.85
N LYS A 108 11.19 -5.31 21.10
CA LYS A 108 11.28 -4.28 22.17
C LYS A 108 12.47 -3.30 22.00
N GLY A 109 13.29 -3.48 20.96
CA GLY A 109 14.56 -2.76 20.79
C GLY A 109 14.48 -1.48 19.96
N ASN A 110 13.44 -1.30 19.15
CA ASN A 110 13.37 -0.20 18.19
C ASN A 110 12.27 0.79 18.54
N VAL A 111 12.64 1.80 19.33
CA VAL A 111 11.84 3.03 19.44
C VAL A 111 11.92 3.74 18.09
N VAL A 112 10.83 3.69 17.33
CA VAL A 112 10.65 4.56 16.15
C VAL A 112 10.64 5.99 16.67
N ARG A 113 11.68 6.77 16.36
CA ARG A 113 11.61 8.23 16.53
C ARG A 113 10.83 8.80 15.36
N ASP A 114 9.74 9.47 15.64
CA ASP A 114 9.15 10.41 14.68
C ASP A 114 10.25 11.39 14.30
N GLY A 115 10.52 11.53 13.00
CA GLY A 115 11.59 12.38 12.50
C GLY A 115 11.40 13.81 12.97
N GLU A 116 12.28 14.30 13.85
CA GLU A 116 12.35 15.72 14.20
C GLU A 116 13.07 16.50 13.08
N CYS A 117 12.56 17.71 12.84
CA CYS A 117 12.86 18.61 11.71
C CYS A 117 14.33 19.03 11.55
#